data_AF-A0A0K2V782-F1
#
_entry.id   AF-A0A0K2V782-F1
#
_cell.length_a   1.000
_cell.length_b   1.000
_cell.length_c   1.000
_cell.angle_alpha   90.00
_cell.angle_beta   90.00
_cell.angle_gamma   90.00
#
_symmetry.space_group_name_H-M   'P 1'
#
loop_
_entity.id
_entity.type
_entity.pdbx_description
1 polymer ?
#
loop_
_entity_poly.entity_id
_entity_poly.type
_entity_poly.pdbx_seq_one_letter_code
_entity_poly.pdbx_strand_id
1 'polypeptide(L)'
;MMKGTSTIATLRQIFHCLNGGYHIFLSPPYHPQSNGMAERAIGAVKNILQKNQSLPIEERLFGYRTIPLECGKTPAELLLSHLLCTCIHGFLPDPKNQPCLSQDKFFPDMKVWVR
;
A
#
# COMPACT_ATOMS: atom_id res chain seq x y z
N MET A 1 16.56 -18.72 38.13
CA MET A 1 16.70 -17.26 37.96
C MET A 1 16.57 -16.90 36.49
N MET A 2 15.35 -16.58 36.04
CA MET A 2 15.03 -15.62 34.98
C MET A 2 13.58 -15.21 35.22
N LYS A 3 13.37 -13.92 35.47
CA LYS A 3 12.14 -13.35 36.02
C LYS A 3 11.10 -13.27 34.92
N GLY A 4 10.02 -14.05 35.05
CA GLY A 4 8.83 -13.92 34.23
C GLY A 4 8.01 -12.70 34.63
N THR A 5 7.29 -12.17 33.64
CA THR A 5 6.06 -11.37 33.78
C THR A 5 6.15 -9.97 34.40
N SER A 6 6.59 -8.98 33.61
CA SER A 6 6.25 -7.57 33.88
C SER A 6 6.26 -6.62 32.66
N THR A 7 6.38 -7.10 31.41
CA THR A 7 6.58 -6.22 30.23
C THR A 7 5.43 -6.18 29.22
N ILE A 8 4.65 -7.24 29.05
CA ILE A 8 3.61 -7.27 27.98
C ILE A 8 2.42 -6.34 28.30
N ALA A 9 2.00 -6.27 29.56
CA ALA A 9 0.89 -5.39 29.98
C ALA A 9 1.30 -3.91 30.04
N THR A 10 2.52 -3.60 30.47
CA THR A 10 3.08 -2.24 30.53
C THR A 10 3.30 -1.67 29.13
N LEU A 11 3.80 -2.47 28.17
CA LEU A 11 3.87 -2.06 26.77
C LEU A 11 2.49 -1.73 26.17
N ARG A 12 1.45 -2.46 26.58
CA ARG A 12 0.06 -2.23 26.15
C ARG A 12 -0.49 -0.88 26.65
N GLN A 13 -0.21 -0.53 27.91
CA GLN A 13 -0.61 0.74 28.52
C GLN A 13 0.14 1.93 27.92
N ILE A 14 1.46 1.79 27.71
CA ILE A 14 2.34 2.85 27.19
C ILE A 14 1.98 3.19 25.74
N PHE A 15 1.68 2.18 24.90
CA PHE A 15 1.35 2.43 23.49
C PHE A 15 -0.06 3.02 23.28
N HIS A 16 -1.01 2.71 24.18
CA HIS A 16 -2.37 3.26 24.14
C HIS A 16 -2.39 4.77 24.42
N CYS A 17 -1.58 5.24 25.37
CA CYS A 17 -1.48 6.67 25.68
C CYS A 17 -0.70 7.47 24.62
N LEU A 18 0.28 6.87 23.95
CA LEU A 18 1.14 7.59 23.01
C LEU A 18 0.48 7.89 21.65
N ASN A 19 -0.60 7.20 21.30
CA ASN A 19 -1.14 7.23 19.94
C ASN A 19 -2.60 7.71 19.81
N GLY A 20 -3.25 8.18 20.88
CA GLY A 20 -4.55 8.85 20.72
C GLY A 20 -5.75 7.92 20.41
N GLY A 21 -5.88 6.80 21.13
CA GLY A 21 -7.16 6.08 21.22
C GLY A 21 -7.32 4.80 20.40
N TYR A 22 -6.27 4.29 19.75
CA TYR A 22 -6.38 3.00 19.05
C TYR A 22 -6.34 1.82 20.03
N HIS A 23 -7.32 0.93 19.94
CA HIS A 23 -7.39 -0.28 20.75
C HIS A 23 -6.61 -1.42 20.07
N ILE A 24 -5.35 -1.60 20.43
CA ILE A 24 -4.53 -2.69 19.88
C ILE A 24 -4.89 -3.99 20.61
N PHE A 25 -5.51 -4.91 19.88
CA PHE A 25 -5.75 -6.27 20.35
C PHE A 25 -4.49 -7.10 20.09
N LEU A 26 -3.63 -7.24 21.10
CA LEU A 26 -2.50 -8.15 21.05
C LEU A 26 -3.04 -9.58 21.06
N SER A 27 -2.76 -10.32 19.99
CA SER A 27 -3.02 -11.76 19.94
C SER A 27 -2.31 -12.45 21.10
N PRO A 28 -2.94 -13.41 21.79
CA PRO A 28 -2.28 -14.17 22.84
C PRO A 28 -1.03 -14.87 22.28
N PRO A 29 0.01 -15.10 23.11
CA PRO A 29 1.16 -15.87 22.70
C PRO A 29 0.68 -17.23 22.17
N TYR A 30 1.30 -17.73 21.09
CA TYR A 30 0.93 -18.97 20.39
C TYR A 30 -0.35 -18.95 19.54
N HIS A 31 -0.79 -17.77 19.07
CA HIS A 31 -1.87 -17.67 18.08
C HIS A 31 -1.34 -17.27 16.69
N PRO A 32 -0.74 -18.21 15.92
CA PRO A 32 -0.14 -17.90 14.62
C PRO A 32 -1.17 -17.43 13.58
N GLN A 33 -2.44 -17.80 13.75
CA GLN A 33 -3.49 -17.48 12.78
C GLN A 33 -3.77 -15.98 12.68
N SER A 34 -3.74 -15.22 13.78
CA SER A 34 -3.97 -13.76 13.72
C SER A 34 -2.82 -13.00 13.08
N ASN A 35 -1.59 -13.50 13.19
CA ASN A 35 -0.38 -12.81 12.73
C ASN A 35 0.15 -13.36 11.40
N GLY A 36 -0.41 -14.46 10.90
CA GLY A 36 0.07 -15.12 9.69
C GLY A 36 0.09 -14.22 8.45
N MET A 37 -0.85 -13.26 8.34
CA MET A 37 -0.83 -12.28 7.25
C MET A 37 0.32 -11.28 7.39
N ALA A 38 0.61 -10.82 8.61
CA ALA A 38 1.74 -9.94 8.87
C ALA A 38 3.08 -10.65 8.59
N GLU A 39 3.21 -11.90 9.00
CA GLU A 39 4.40 -12.72 8.74
C GLU A 39 4.61 -12.95 7.24
N ARG A 40 3.55 -13.27 6.49
CA ARG A 40 3.62 -13.40 5.03
C ARG A 40 4.04 -12.09 4.36
N ALA A 41 3.48 -10.96 4.79
CA ALA A 41 3.86 -9.64 4.27
C ALA A 41 5.34 -9.34 4.52
N ILE A 42 5.85 -9.63 5.72
CA ILE A 42 7.28 -9.49 6.04
C ILE A 42 8.13 -10.40 5.14
N GLY A 43 7.71 -11.64 4.92
CA GLY A 43 8.38 -12.56 4.00
C GLY A 43 8.47 -12.01 2.57
N ALA A 44 7.37 -11.46 2.05
CA ALA A 44 7.33 -10.84 0.72
C ALA A 44 8.30 -9.64 0.63
N VAL A 45 8.28 -8.75 1.62
CA VAL A 45 9.21 -7.60 1.67
C VAL A 45 10.66 -8.08 1.71
N LYS A 46 10.99 -9.04 2.59
CA LYS A 46 12.34 -9.61 2.69
C LYS A 46 12.81 -10.25 1.39
N ASN A 47 11.92 -10.85 0.61
CA ASN A 47 12.26 -11.40 -0.70
C ASN A 47 12.52 -10.29 -1.74
N ILE A 48 11.76 -9.20 -1.73
CA ILE A 48 11.89 -8.07 -2.66
C ILE A 48 13.18 -7.28 -2.44
N LEU A 49 13.39 -6.83 -1.20
CA LEU A 49 14.51 -7.24 -0.38
C LEU A 49 15.71 -7.88 -1.11
N GLN A 50 15.94 -9.15 -0.82
CA GLN A 50 17.09 -9.89 -1.30
C GLN A 50 17.27 -9.94 -2.82
N LYS A 51 16.19 -9.87 -3.62
CA LYS A 51 16.26 -9.93 -5.08
C LYS A 51 16.83 -8.67 -5.74
N ASN A 52 16.60 -7.50 -5.15
CA ASN A 52 16.91 -6.21 -5.77
C ASN A 52 17.89 -5.40 -4.92
N GLN A 53 19.02 -5.98 -4.52
CA GLN A 53 19.96 -5.34 -3.60
C GLN A 53 20.65 -4.10 -4.18
N SER A 54 20.75 -4.01 -5.50
CA SER A 54 21.34 -2.88 -6.22
C SER A 54 20.47 -1.62 -6.24
N LEU A 55 19.16 -1.77 -6.01
CA LEU A 55 18.21 -0.66 -6.05
C LEU A 55 18.02 -0.04 -4.65
N PRO A 56 17.73 1.27 -4.56
CA PRO A 56 17.33 1.89 -3.31
C PRO A 56 16.06 1.24 -2.74
N ILE A 57 15.92 1.28 -1.42
CA ILE A 57 14.79 0.67 -0.70
C ILE A 57 13.45 1.23 -1.18
N GLU A 58 13.39 2.54 -1.44
CA GLU A 58 12.21 3.25 -1.91
C GLU A 58 11.64 2.63 -3.20
N GLU A 59 12.51 2.38 -4.18
CA GLU A 59 12.13 1.85 -5.50
C GLU A 59 11.66 0.39 -5.41
N ARG A 60 12.27 -0.37 -4.51
CA ARG A 60 11.89 -1.77 -4.24
C ARG A 60 10.52 -1.87 -3.60
N LEU A 61 10.25 -1.02 -2.62
CA LEU A 61 8.94 -0.95 -1.97
C LEU A 61 7.90 -0.34 -2.89
N PHE A 62 8.29 0.57 -3.79
CA PHE A 62 7.41 1.08 -4.84
C PHE A 62 6.94 -0.05 -5.76
N GLY A 63 7.86 -0.92 -6.21
CA GLY A 63 7.50 -2.11 -6.98
C GLY A 63 6.47 -2.99 -6.27
N TYR A 64 6.66 -3.27 -4.97
CA TYR A 64 5.68 -4.01 -4.17
C TYR A 64 4.27 -3.38 -4.21
N ARG A 65 4.19 -2.05 -4.10
CA ARG A 65 2.92 -1.31 -4.07
C ARG A 65 2.18 -1.31 -5.41
N THR A 66 2.89 -1.52 -6.52
CA THR A 66 2.35 -1.43 -7.89
C THR A 66 2.10 -2.79 -8.54
N ILE A 67 2.62 -3.88 -7.98
CA ILE A 67 2.42 -5.23 -8.53
C ILE A 67 1.03 -5.74 -8.09
N PRO A 68 0.16 -6.18 -9.02
CA PRO A 68 -1.14 -6.73 -8.67
C PRO A 68 -0.98 -8.04 -7.88
N LEU A 69 -1.79 -8.20 -6.83
CA LEU A 69 -1.90 -9.45 -6.09
C LEU A 69 -2.80 -10.46 -6.85
N GLU A 70 -2.94 -11.66 -6.29
CA GLU A 70 -3.86 -12.70 -6.81
C GLU A 70 -5.30 -12.20 -6.97
N CYS A 71 -5.71 -11.20 -6.18
CA CYS A 71 -7.02 -10.56 -6.29
C CYS A 71 -7.15 -9.56 -7.46
N GLY A 72 -6.11 -9.40 -8.27
CA GLY A 72 -6.07 -8.48 -9.42
C GLY A 72 -5.87 -7.01 -9.06
N LYS A 73 -5.88 -6.66 -7.77
CA LYS A 73 -5.62 -5.29 -7.27
C LYS A 73 -4.22 -5.16 -6.71
N THR A 74 -3.64 -3.99 -6.84
CA THR A 74 -2.34 -3.64 -6.26
C THR A 74 -2.48 -3.29 -4.77
N PRO A 75 -1.43 -3.45 -3.94
CA PRO A 75 -1.48 -3.05 -2.53
C PRO A 75 -1.79 -1.58 -2.34
N ALA A 76 -1.31 -0.71 -3.25
CA ALA A 76 -1.64 0.71 -3.20
C ALA A 76 -3.12 0.97 -3.44
N GLU A 77 -3.76 0.28 -4.39
CA GLU A 77 -5.21 0.41 -4.59
C GLU A 77 -6.01 -0.08 -3.40
N LEU A 78 -5.59 -1.18 -2.77
CA LEU A 78 -6.27 -1.70 -1.59
C LEU A 78 -6.16 -0.74 -0.39
N LEU A 79 -5.04 -0.05 -0.26
CA LEU A 79 -4.79 0.88 0.86
C LEU A 79 -5.34 2.29 0.60
N LEU A 80 -5.17 2.80 -0.61
CA LEU A 80 -5.41 4.20 -0.98
C LEU A 80 -6.61 4.39 -1.90
N SER A 81 -7.25 3.31 -2.37
CA SER A 81 -8.32 3.34 -3.38
C SER A 81 -7.95 4.00 -4.72
N HIS A 82 -6.65 4.17 -4.98
CA HIS A 82 -6.11 4.76 -6.20
C HIS A 82 -4.90 3.98 -6.71
N LEU A 83 -4.71 3.98 -8.04
CA LEU A 83 -3.53 3.44 -8.70
C LEU A 83 -2.34 4.39 -8.57
N LEU A 84 -1.17 3.84 -8.26
CA LEU A 84 0.08 4.60 -8.36
C LEU A 84 0.53 4.66 -9.82
N CYS A 85 0.82 5.86 -10.31
CA CYS A 85 1.36 6.04 -11.65
C CYS A 85 2.77 5.45 -11.73
N THR A 86 2.93 4.47 -12.62
CA THR A 86 4.25 3.92 -13.00
C THR A 86 4.58 4.33 -14.43
N CYS A 87 5.84 4.15 -14.86
CA CYS A 87 6.26 4.43 -16.24
C CYS A 87 5.40 3.68 -17.29
N ILE A 88 4.86 2.51 -16.92
CA ILE A 88 4.00 1.70 -17.79
C ILE A 88 2.64 2.36 -18.00
N HIS A 89 2.11 3.05 -16.99
CA HIS A 89 0.83 3.77 -17.09
C HIS A 89 0.91 4.96 -18.06
N GLY A 90 2.10 5.53 -18.28
CA GLY A 90 2.30 6.56 -19.30
C GLY A 90 2.37 6.01 -20.74
N PHE A 91 2.59 4.71 -20.91
CA PHE A 91 2.68 4.07 -22.22
C PHE A 91 1.37 3.38 -22.64
N LEU A 92 0.60 2.88 -21.67
CA LEU A 92 -0.70 2.28 -21.94
C LEU A 92 -1.74 3.39 -22.18
N PRO A 93 -2.63 3.23 -23.16
CA PRO A 93 -3.79 4.11 -23.29
C PRO A 93 -4.59 4.00 -21.99
N ASP A 94 -4.89 5.14 -21.37
CA ASP A 94 -5.72 5.16 -20.15
C ASP A 94 -7.04 4.42 -20.47
N PRO A 95 -7.45 3.41 -19.69
CA PRO A 95 -8.73 2.74 -19.91
C PRO A 95 -9.93 3.69 -19.82
N LYS A 96 -9.77 4.87 -19.21
CA LYS A 96 -10.74 5.98 -19.23
C LYS A 96 -10.62 6.86 -20.49
N ASN A 97 -9.48 6.83 -21.17
CA ASN A 97 -9.29 7.30 -22.54
C ASN A 97 -9.56 6.16 -23.55
N GLN A 98 -10.49 5.24 -23.27
CA GLN A 98 -11.28 4.76 -24.39
C GLN A 98 -11.82 6.02 -25.07
N PRO A 99 -11.47 6.32 -26.34
CA PRO A 99 -12.16 7.38 -27.01
C PRO A 99 -13.62 6.93 -27.06
N CYS A 100 -14.44 7.52 -26.21
CA CYS A 100 -15.77 7.85 -26.67
C CYS A 100 -15.50 8.64 -27.95
N LEU A 101 -15.72 8.01 -29.11
CA LEU A 101 -15.89 8.76 -30.34
C LEU A 101 -17.03 9.72 -30.02
N SER A 102 -16.73 11.03 -30.02
CA SER A 102 -17.44 12.14 -29.37
C SER A 102 -16.96 12.39 -27.93
N GLN A 103 -16.34 13.52 -27.59
CA GLN A 103 -16.67 14.88 -27.97
C GLN A 103 -15.41 15.75 -27.96
N ASP A 104 -15.12 16.43 -29.06
CA ASP A 104 -14.16 17.54 -29.05
C ASP A 104 -14.61 18.57 -28.01
N LYS A 105 -13.75 18.85 -27.03
CA LYS A 105 -14.05 19.74 -25.89
C LYS A 105 -14.39 21.18 -26.33
N PHE A 106 -14.07 21.53 -27.57
CA PHE A 106 -14.30 22.83 -28.17
C PHE A 106 -14.74 22.65 -29.61
N PHE A 107 -15.84 23.29 -29.98
CA PHE A 107 -16.27 23.41 -31.37
C PHE A 107 -15.55 24.57 -32.06
N PRO A 108 -15.35 24.54 -33.39
CA PRO A 108 -14.62 25.58 -34.12
C PRO A 108 -15.11 27.01 -33.87
N ASP A 109 -16.40 27.19 -33.54
CA ASP A 109 -17.03 28.49 -33.30
C ASP A 109 -17.31 28.81 -31.81
N MET A 110 -16.76 28.05 -30.87
CA MET A 110 -16.94 28.34 -29.44
C MET A 110 -16.07 29.53 -29.00
N LYS A 111 -16.70 30.62 -28.55
CA LYS A 111 -15.99 31.71 -27.88
C LYS A 111 -15.47 31.24 -26.52
N VAL A 112 -14.14 31.18 -26.38
CA VAL A 112 -13.46 30.86 -25.12
C VAL A 112 -12.82 32.14 -24.58
N TRP A 113 -13.09 32.45 -23.31
CA TRP A 113 -12.46 33.60 -22.65
C TRP A 113 -11.05 33.22 -22.22
N VAL A 114 -10.06 33.91 -22.78
CA VAL A 114 -8.66 33.83 -22.34
C VAL A 114 -8.38 35.07 -21.50
N ARG A 115 -7.76 34.88 -20.33
CA ARG A 115 -7.39 35.96 -19.42
C ARG A 115 -6.06 36.58 -19.81
#